data_AF-X1BA79-F1
#
_entry.id   AF-X1BA79-F1
#
_cell.length_a   1.000
_cell.length_b   1.000
_cell.length_c   1.000
_cell.angle_alpha   90.00
_cell.angle_beta   90.00
_cell.angle_gamma   90.00
#
_symmetry.space_group_name_H-M   'P 1'
#
loop_
_entity.id
_entity.type
_entity.pdbx_description
1 polymer ?
#
loop_
_entity_poly.entity_id
_entity_poly.type
_entity_poly.pdbx_seq_one_letter_code
_entity_poly.pdbx_strand_id
1 'polypeptide(L)'
;HSILVAAGKNPGLIGTVYYLGRTKMKAHRTTPESLDIFKLFDRFRSDGAQAVVMEVSSHALSLGRVEGIKFSSAVFTNLGQDHLDFHGSIDEYRKSKLHLFSLLEEDGTAIFNTDDPTSEAIEALHLKKTITYGVKNRA
;
A
#
# COMPACT_ATOMS: atom_id res chain seq x y z
N HIS A 1 -1.48 -7.35 -8.81
CA HIS A 1 -1.54 -7.10 -10.27
C HIS A 1 -1.69 -8.41 -11.06
N SER A 2 -0.69 -9.30 -11.09
CA SER A 2 -0.73 -10.50 -11.94
C SER A 2 -1.93 -11.43 -11.71
N ILE A 3 -2.36 -11.61 -10.44
CA ILE A 3 -3.57 -12.38 -10.11
C ILE A 3 -4.84 -11.74 -10.72
N LEU A 4 -4.96 -10.42 -10.68
CA LEU A 4 -6.09 -9.71 -11.29
C LEU A 4 -6.10 -9.86 -12.82
N VAL A 5 -4.92 -9.81 -13.45
CA VAL A 5 -4.78 -10.08 -14.89
C VAL A 5 -5.19 -11.52 -15.22
N ALA A 6 -4.72 -12.50 -14.44
CA ALA A 6 -5.08 -13.90 -14.62
C ALA A 6 -6.60 -14.15 -14.43
N ALA A 7 -7.26 -13.35 -13.60
CA ALA A 7 -8.71 -13.34 -13.41
C ALA A 7 -9.47 -12.57 -14.51
N GLY A 8 -8.81 -12.19 -15.61
CA GLY A 8 -9.43 -11.47 -16.73
C GLY A 8 -9.76 -9.99 -16.43
N LYS A 9 -9.15 -9.40 -15.41
CA LYS A 9 -9.29 -7.97 -15.09
C LYS A 9 -8.17 -7.15 -15.74
N ASN A 10 -8.42 -5.85 -15.87
CA ASN A 10 -7.42 -4.88 -16.30
C ASN A 10 -7.01 -4.00 -15.10
N PRO A 11 -5.97 -4.34 -14.32
CA PRO A 11 -5.52 -3.53 -13.20
C PRO A 11 -4.44 -2.52 -13.60
N GLY A 12 -4.40 -1.37 -12.93
CA GLY A 12 -3.22 -0.52 -12.87
C GLY A 12 -2.18 -1.03 -11.85
N LEU A 13 -0.91 -0.70 -12.07
CA LEU A 13 0.18 -0.88 -11.11
C LEU A 13 0.92 0.45 -10.92
N ILE A 14 1.16 0.84 -9.68
CA ILE A 14 2.12 1.88 -9.31
C ILE A 14 3.18 1.23 -8.44
N GLY A 15 4.40 1.06 -8.97
CA GLY A 15 5.48 0.42 -8.23
C GLY A 15 6.84 1.06 -8.47
N THR A 16 7.86 0.52 -7.82
CA THR A 16 9.22 1.07 -7.84
C THR A 16 9.87 1.08 -9.22
N VAL A 17 9.60 0.07 -10.06
CA VAL A 17 10.26 -0.07 -11.37
C VAL A 17 9.47 0.64 -12.48
N TYR A 18 8.14 0.55 -12.43
CA TYR A 18 7.27 1.10 -13.47
C TYR A 18 5.87 1.38 -12.95
N TYR A 19 5.20 2.29 -13.65
CA TYR A 19 3.75 2.43 -13.59
C TYR A 19 3.17 1.73 -14.82
N LEU A 20 2.20 0.83 -14.61
CA LEU A 20 1.64 -0.02 -15.67
C LEU A 20 0.13 0.16 -15.73
N GLY A 21 -0.37 0.64 -16.86
CA GLY A 21 -1.77 0.53 -17.27
C GLY A 21 -1.82 -0.21 -18.59
N ARG A 22 -2.52 0.33 -19.59
CA ARG A 22 -2.41 -0.19 -20.98
C ARG A 22 -1.01 -0.06 -21.55
N THR A 23 -0.27 0.94 -21.08
CA THR A 23 1.12 1.22 -21.46
C THR A 23 2.00 1.22 -20.21
N LYS A 24 3.28 0.88 -20.42
CA LYS A 24 4.29 0.84 -19.37
C LYS A 24 5.07 2.16 -19.35
N MET A 25 5.18 2.77 -18.18
CA MET A 25 5.95 3.99 -17.95
C MET A 25 7.04 3.73 -16.91
N LYS A 26 8.22 4.32 -17.09
CA LYS A 26 9.29 4.24 -16.09
C LYS A 26 8.85 4.99 -14.82
N ALA A 27 9.00 4.34 -13.67
CA ALA A 27 8.70 4.98 -12.39
C ALA A 27 9.85 5.92 -12.00
N HIS A 28 9.50 7.09 -11.47
CA HIS A 28 10.47 8.03 -10.89
C HIS A 28 10.54 7.91 -9.36
N ARG A 29 9.51 7.33 -8.73
CA ARG A 29 9.41 7.07 -7.30
C ARG A 29 8.63 5.77 -7.08
N THR A 30 8.87 5.09 -5.96
CA THR A 30 8.00 3.99 -5.51
C THR A 30 6.55 4.43 -5.37
N THR A 31 6.35 5.60 -4.77
CA THR A 31 5.04 6.24 -4.63
C THR A 31 5.16 7.68 -5.16
N PRO A 32 4.46 8.05 -6.25
CA PRO A 32 4.49 9.39 -6.83
C PRO A 32 3.94 10.47 -5.88
N GLU A 33 4.13 11.75 -6.22
CA GLU A 33 3.46 12.85 -5.52
C GLU A 33 1.93 12.76 -5.71
N SER A 34 1.16 13.33 -4.80
CA SER A 34 -0.32 13.19 -4.75
C SER A 34 -1.00 13.48 -6.08
N LEU A 35 -0.70 14.64 -6.68
CA LEU A 35 -1.25 15.03 -7.99
C LEU A 35 -0.92 14.01 -9.09
N ASP A 36 0.28 13.45 -9.09
CA ASP A 36 0.70 12.46 -10.09
C ASP A 36 0.00 11.12 -9.90
N ILE A 37 -0.28 10.73 -8.65
CA ILE A 37 -1.10 9.54 -8.36
C ILE A 37 -2.51 9.71 -8.96
N PHE A 38 -3.17 10.86 -8.73
CA PHE A 38 -4.51 11.09 -9.27
C PHE A 38 -4.52 11.19 -10.80
N LYS A 39 -3.48 11.76 -11.43
CA LYS A 39 -3.31 11.71 -12.90
C LYS A 39 -3.16 10.28 -13.41
N LEU A 40 -2.40 9.45 -12.70
CA LEU A 40 -2.27 8.02 -13.04
C LEU A 40 -3.61 7.29 -12.89
N PHE A 41 -4.37 7.57 -11.83
CA PHE A 41 -5.71 7.00 -11.64
C PHE A 41 -6.66 7.39 -12.78
N ASP A 42 -6.68 8.67 -13.19
CA ASP A 42 -7.51 9.13 -14.31
C ASP A 42 -7.13 8.42 -15.63
N ARG A 43 -5.83 8.28 -15.88
CA ARG A 43 -5.32 7.52 -17.04
C ARG A 43 -5.71 6.05 -16.98
N PHE A 44 -5.48 5.37 -15.85
CA PHE A 44 -5.82 3.96 -15.69
C PHE A 44 -7.32 3.74 -15.86
N ARG A 45 -8.14 4.62 -15.29
CA ARG A 45 -9.60 4.60 -15.48
C ARG A 45 -9.98 4.76 -16.95
N SER A 46 -9.36 5.71 -17.66
CA SER A 46 -9.57 5.92 -19.10
C SER A 46 -9.13 4.72 -19.95
N ASP A 47 -8.12 3.98 -19.50
CA ASP A 47 -7.68 2.71 -20.07
C ASP A 47 -8.61 1.53 -19.71
N GLY A 48 -9.68 1.77 -18.96
CA GLY A 48 -10.66 0.75 -18.54
C GLY A 48 -10.24 -0.04 -17.31
N ALA A 49 -9.31 0.48 -16.49
CA ALA A 49 -8.86 -0.22 -15.30
C ALA A 49 -9.96 -0.23 -14.23
N GLN A 50 -10.16 -1.40 -13.61
CA GLN A 50 -11.17 -1.60 -12.55
C GLN A 50 -10.56 -1.66 -11.15
N ALA A 51 -9.24 -1.74 -11.06
CA ALA A 51 -8.49 -1.81 -9.81
C ALA A 51 -7.09 -1.22 -10.03
N VAL A 52 -6.47 -0.74 -8.96
CA VAL A 52 -5.06 -0.36 -8.96
C VAL A 52 -4.38 -1.07 -7.80
N VAL A 53 -3.21 -1.64 -8.05
CA VAL A 53 -2.31 -2.12 -6.99
C VAL A 53 -1.17 -1.13 -6.90
N MET A 54 -0.84 -0.65 -5.70
CA MET A 54 0.23 0.32 -5.54
C MET A 54 1.15 0.02 -4.35
N GLU A 55 2.44 0.29 -4.52
CA GLU A 55 3.41 0.33 -3.44
C GLU A 55 3.29 1.67 -2.69
N VAL A 56 3.07 1.61 -1.37
CA VAL A 56 2.96 2.78 -0.50
C VAL A 56 4.19 2.85 0.41
N SER A 57 5.13 3.73 0.07
CA SER A 57 6.32 3.97 0.87
C SER A 57 5.99 4.72 2.17
N SER A 58 6.80 4.55 3.21
CA SER A 58 6.63 5.32 4.46
C SER A 58 6.86 6.80 4.24
N HIS A 59 7.80 7.17 3.36
CA HIS A 59 7.98 8.55 2.92
C HIS A 59 6.67 9.13 2.36
N ALA A 60 5.92 8.36 1.56
CA ALA A 60 4.66 8.83 1.00
C ALA A 60 3.56 9.00 2.03
N LEU A 61 3.51 8.14 3.06
CA LEU A 61 2.61 8.29 4.19
C LEU A 61 2.96 9.53 5.02
N SER A 62 4.24 9.69 5.39
CA SER A 62 4.70 10.84 6.18
C SER A 62 4.58 12.18 5.45
N LEU A 63 4.72 12.20 4.12
CA LEU A 63 4.59 13.41 3.30
C LEU A 63 3.16 13.65 2.80
N GLY A 64 2.20 12.80 3.20
CA GLY A 64 0.79 12.93 2.83
C GLY A 64 0.52 12.77 1.32
N ARG A 65 1.37 12.04 0.59
CA ARG A 65 1.20 11.85 -0.87
C ARG A 65 -0.03 11.02 -1.23
N VAL A 66 -0.43 10.12 -0.33
CA VAL A 66 -1.59 9.23 -0.51
C VAL A 66 -2.82 9.71 0.25
N GLU A 67 -2.79 10.92 0.79
CA GLU A 67 -3.95 11.50 1.46
C GLU A 67 -5.11 11.68 0.49
N GLY A 68 -6.31 11.40 0.98
CA GLY A 68 -7.54 11.43 0.18
C GLY A 68 -7.78 10.18 -0.68
N ILE A 69 -6.83 9.23 -0.71
CA ILE A 69 -7.06 7.90 -1.29
C ILE A 69 -7.75 7.04 -0.24
N LYS A 70 -8.87 6.41 -0.62
CA LYS A 70 -9.53 5.40 0.21
C LYS A 70 -9.15 4.01 -0.29
N PHE A 71 -8.49 3.23 0.54
CA PHE A 71 -8.03 1.89 0.18
C PHE A 71 -9.09 0.84 0.50
N SER A 72 -9.51 0.08 -0.51
CA SER A 72 -10.37 -1.08 -0.30
C SER A 72 -9.63 -2.24 0.39
N SER A 73 -8.30 -2.29 0.25
CA SER A 73 -7.44 -3.23 0.97
C SER A 73 -6.06 -2.62 1.21
N ALA A 74 -5.50 -2.88 2.40
CA ALA A 74 -4.15 -2.49 2.79
C ALA A 74 -3.38 -3.73 3.22
N VAL A 75 -2.20 -3.94 2.64
CA VAL A 75 -1.36 -5.11 2.92
C VAL A 75 -0.06 -4.68 3.58
N PHE A 76 0.23 -5.22 4.75
CA PHE A 76 1.50 -5.08 5.45
C PHE A 76 2.30 -6.38 5.38
N THR A 77 3.58 -6.27 5.04
CA THR A 77 4.46 -7.43 4.84
C THR A 77 5.43 -7.65 5.98
N ASN A 78 6.24 -6.64 6.30
CA ASN A 78 7.17 -6.63 7.41
C ASN A 78 7.71 -5.22 7.61
N LEU A 79 8.36 -5.00 8.75
CA LEU A 79 9.11 -3.80 9.08
C LEU A 79 10.53 -4.18 9.53
N GLY A 80 11.50 -4.03 8.62
CA GLY A 80 12.92 -4.10 8.95
C GLY A 80 13.51 -2.74 9.34
N GLN A 81 14.77 -2.74 9.78
CA GLN A 81 15.53 -1.51 10.01
C GLN A 81 15.91 -0.89 8.66
N ASP A 82 15.16 0.12 8.24
CA ASP A 82 15.35 0.87 6.99
C ASP A 82 14.88 2.32 7.19
N HIS A 83 15.36 3.25 6.35
CA HIS A 83 14.93 4.66 6.31
C HIS A 83 15.01 5.45 7.64
N LEU A 84 15.90 5.08 8.55
CA LEU A 84 16.08 5.78 9.84
C LEU A 84 16.68 7.18 9.69
N ASP A 85 17.38 7.44 8.59
CA ASP A 85 17.87 8.77 8.19
C ASP A 85 16.73 9.77 7.97
N PHE A 86 15.58 9.29 7.49
CA PHE A 86 14.38 10.11 7.31
C PHE A 86 13.48 10.13 8.55
N HIS A 87 13.16 8.96 9.13
CA HIS A 87 12.19 8.87 10.23
C HIS A 87 12.79 9.16 11.61
N GLY A 88 14.11 9.14 11.76
CA GLY A 88 14.82 9.38 13.03
C GLY A 88 14.76 8.21 14.03
N SER A 89 13.69 7.42 14.04
CA SER A 89 13.57 6.21 14.88
C SER A 89 12.75 5.11 14.19
N ILE A 90 12.94 3.87 14.66
CA ILE A 90 12.14 2.73 14.20
C ILE A 90 10.66 2.89 14.59
N ASP A 91 10.37 3.58 15.69
CA ASP A 91 9.01 3.81 16.17
C ASP A 91 8.27 4.82 15.29
N GLU A 92 8.94 5.90 14.86
CA GLU A 92 8.35 6.84 13.89
C GLU A 92 8.19 6.19 12.51
N TYR A 93 9.14 5.34 12.10
CA TYR A 93 8.99 4.56 10.87
C TYR A 93 7.78 3.60 10.95
N ARG A 94 7.63 2.89 12.07
CA ARG A 94 6.47 2.01 12.33
C ARG A 94 5.17 2.81 12.29
N LYS A 95 5.11 3.93 13.01
CA LYS A 95 3.93 4.80 13.06
C LYS A 95 3.54 5.32 11.68
N SER A 96 4.52 5.74 10.88
CA SER A 96 4.30 6.13 9.48
C SER A 96 3.67 5.01 8.65
N LYS A 97 4.15 3.76 8.79
CA LYS A 97 3.57 2.61 8.10
C LYS A 97 2.16 2.27 8.59
N LEU A 98 1.90 2.36 9.89
CA LEU A 98 0.58 2.11 10.47
C LEU A 98 -0.47 3.12 10.00
N HIS A 99 -0.06 4.33 9.63
CA HIS A 99 -0.94 5.35 9.04
C HIS A 99 -1.72 4.84 7.82
N LEU A 100 -1.16 3.89 7.05
CA LEU A 100 -1.83 3.26 5.91
C LEU A 100 -3.20 2.69 6.29
N PHE A 101 -3.33 2.09 7.47
CA PHE A 101 -4.58 1.48 7.92
C PHE A 101 -5.66 2.50 8.28
N SER A 102 -5.27 3.75 8.59
CA SER A 102 -6.24 4.84 8.79
C SER A 102 -6.88 5.32 7.48
N LEU A 103 -6.25 5.00 6.34
CA LEU A 103 -6.73 5.33 4.99
C LEU A 103 -7.59 4.22 4.38
N LEU A 104 -7.90 3.16 5.14
CA LEU A 104 -8.84 2.14 4.72
C LEU A 104 -10.26 2.70 4.60
N GLU A 105 -11.01 2.20 3.61
CA GLU A 105 -12.45 2.37 3.58
C GLU A 105 -13.10 1.77 4.84
N GLU A 106 -14.30 2.23 5.20
CA GLU A 106 -15.03 1.72 6.36
C GLU A 106 -15.24 0.19 6.29
N ASP A 107 -15.44 -0.31 5.07
CA ASP A 107 -15.59 -1.74 4.76
C ASP A 107 -14.32 -2.38 4.18
N GLY A 108 -13.20 -1.65 4.19
CA GLY A 108 -11.91 -2.08 3.67
C GLY A 108 -11.29 -3.20 4.50
N THR A 109 -10.39 -3.97 3.89
CA THR A 109 -9.74 -5.12 4.54
C THR A 109 -8.27 -4.84 4.83
N ALA A 110 -7.89 -5.00 6.10
CA ALA A 110 -6.50 -5.00 6.52
C ALA A 110 -5.91 -6.40 6.39
N ILE A 111 -4.75 -6.53 5.77
CA ILE A 111 -4.07 -7.80 5.56
C ILE A 111 -2.65 -7.66 6.11
N PHE A 112 -2.22 -8.52 7.03
CA PHE A 112 -0.90 -8.36 7.63
C PHE A 112 -0.26 -9.67 8.04
N ASN A 113 1.08 -9.66 8.05
CA ASN A 113 1.92 -10.78 8.42
C ASN A 113 2.07 -10.87 9.93
N THR A 114 1.64 -11.97 10.56
CA THR A 114 1.78 -12.23 12.00
C THR A 114 3.17 -12.74 12.40
N ASP A 115 4.07 -12.97 11.43
CA ASP A 115 5.48 -13.25 11.72
C ASP A 115 6.28 -11.98 12.06
N ASP A 116 5.73 -10.79 11.79
CA ASP A 116 6.38 -9.51 12.08
C ASP A 116 5.84 -8.92 13.40
N PRO A 117 6.70 -8.53 14.37
CA PRO A 117 6.25 -7.95 15.65
C PRO A 117 5.36 -6.71 15.53
N THR A 118 5.39 -6.01 14.39
CA THR A 118 4.49 -4.88 14.13
C THR A 118 3.02 -5.32 14.03
N SER A 119 2.73 -6.61 13.82
CA SER A 119 1.37 -7.14 13.79
C SER A 119 0.59 -6.83 15.06
N GLU A 120 1.23 -6.89 16.24
CA GLU A 120 0.59 -6.55 17.53
C GLU A 120 0.07 -5.11 17.54
N ALA A 121 0.83 -4.18 16.94
CA ALA A 121 0.40 -2.79 16.82
C ALA A 121 -0.74 -2.61 15.81
N ILE A 122 -0.81 -3.44 14.77
CA ILE A 122 -1.91 -3.44 13.80
C ILE A 122 -3.19 -4.01 14.43
N GLU A 123 -3.07 -5.10 15.20
CA GLU A 123 -4.18 -5.70 15.95
C GLU A 123 -4.79 -4.71 16.94
N ALA A 124 -3.96 -3.92 17.63
CA ALA A 124 -4.40 -2.88 18.56
C ALA A 124 -5.20 -1.74 17.90
N LEU A 125 -5.22 -1.63 16.56
CA LEU A 125 -6.06 -0.68 15.84
C LEU A 125 -7.54 -1.11 15.79
N HIS A 126 -7.87 -2.35 16.18
CA HIS A 126 -9.24 -2.89 16.20
C HIS A 126 -9.99 -2.72 14.87
N LEU A 127 -9.30 -2.99 13.75
CA LEU A 127 -9.85 -2.85 12.40
C LEU A 127 -10.99 -3.85 12.18
N LYS A 128 -12.09 -3.40 11.54
CA LYS A 128 -13.32 -4.20 11.39
C LYS A 128 -13.13 -5.51 10.60
N LYS A 129 -12.30 -5.49 9.55
CA LYS A 129 -12.04 -6.64 8.68
C LYS A 129 -10.55 -6.86 8.55
N THR A 130 -10.09 -7.99 9.08
CA THR A 130 -8.68 -8.38 9.08
C THR A 130 -8.51 -9.75 8.43
N ILE A 131 -7.40 -9.94 7.72
CA ILE A 131 -6.90 -11.23 7.24
C ILE A 131 -5.44 -11.33 7.64
N THR A 132 -5.09 -12.38 8.38
CA THR A 132 -3.72 -12.64 8.81
C THR A 132 -3.06 -13.66 7.89
N TYR A 133 -1.73 -13.59 7.78
CA TYR A 133 -0.93 -14.66 7.22
C TYR A 133 0.38 -14.80 7.99
N GLY A 134 0.99 -15.97 7.95
CA GLY A 134 2.25 -16.26 8.61
C GLY A 134 2.85 -17.55 8.08
N VAL A 135 4.17 -17.65 8.11
CA VAL A 135 4.92 -18.86 7.74
C VAL A 135 5.44 -19.56 9.01
N LYS A 136 5.89 -18.78 10.01
CA LYS A 136 6.43 -19.31 11.27
C LYS A 136 5.35 -19.40 12.35
N ASN A 137 4.57 -18.34 12.50
CA ASN A 137 3.45 -18.26 13.40
C ASN A 137 2.20 -18.73 12.65
N ARG A 138 1.35 -19.51 13.33
CA ARG A 138 0.10 -19.98 12.75
C ARG A 138 -0.87 -18.79 12.72
N ALA A 139 -1.32 -18.43 11.52
CA ALA A 139 -2.24 -17.32 11.26
C ALA A 139 -3.63 -17.53 11.89
#